data_AF-A0A9X9A5L1-F1
#
_entry.id   AF-A0A9X9A5L1-F1
#
_cell.length_a   1.000
_cell.length_b   1.000
_cell.length_c   1.000
_cell.angle_alpha   90.00
_cell.angle_beta   90.00
_cell.angle_gamma   90.00
#
_symmetry.space_group_name_H-M   'P 1'
#
loop_
_entity.id
_entity.type
_entity.pdbx_description
1 polymer ?
#
loop_
_entity_poly.entity_id
_entity_poly.type
_entity_poly.pdbx_seq_one_letter_code
_entity_poly.pdbx_strand_id
1 'polypeptide(L)'
;MKLIWKIISNAISFVLFALMVFLAFVVISSKASGGDPTVMGYQFKSVLSGSMEPTFLTGSIIAIEPNKDGSKYQKGDVITFKEKDQKIITHRIIGVKDTN
;
A
#
# COMPACT_ATOMS: atom_id res chain seq x y z
N MET A 1 8.81 47.77 3.31
CA MET A 1 7.58 46.97 3.48
C MET A 1 7.25 46.07 2.27
N LYS A 2 7.27 46.55 1.03
CA LYS A 2 6.91 45.74 -0.17
C LYS A 2 7.80 44.50 -0.42
N LEU A 3 9.09 44.58 -0.11
CA LEU A 3 10.07 43.50 -0.32
C LEU A 3 9.83 42.31 0.62
N ILE A 4 9.57 42.59 1.90
CA ILE A 4 9.28 41.57 2.93
C ILE A 4 7.98 40.83 2.60
N TRP A 5 6.95 41.57 2.16
CA TRP A 5 5.66 40.99 1.77
C TRP A 5 5.76 40.10 0.53
N LYS A 6 6.61 40.47 -0.43
CA LYS A 6 6.90 39.66 -1.63
C LYS A 6 7.65 38.37 -1.29
N ILE A 7 8.61 38.42 -0.36
CA ILE A 7 9.34 37.23 0.11
C ILE A 7 8.40 36.27 0.84
N ILE A 8 7.55 36.78 1.74
CA ILE A 8 6.56 35.99 2.45
C ILE A 8 5.58 35.34 1.47
N SER A 9 5.04 36.12 0.53
CA SER A 9 4.14 35.60 -0.50
C SER A 9 4.81 34.51 -1.34
N ASN A 10 6.05 34.71 -1.77
CA ASN A 10 6.78 33.74 -2.58
C ASN A 10 7.14 32.46 -1.77
N ALA A 11 7.46 32.60 -0.49
CA ALA A 11 7.72 31.47 0.40
C ALA A 11 6.45 30.64 0.63
N ILE A 12 5.31 31.29 0.87
CA ILE A 12 4.00 30.62 1.00
C ILE A 12 3.66 29.91 -0.31
N SER A 13 3.80 30.57 -1.46
CA SER A 13 3.55 29.94 -2.77
C SER A 13 4.48 28.74 -3.01
N PHE A 14 5.75 28.83 -2.62
CA PHE A 14 6.69 27.72 -2.74
C PHE A 14 6.30 26.54 -1.85
N VAL A 15 5.92 26.79 -0.59
CA VAL A 15 5.43 25.74 0.33
C VAL A 15 4.16 25.09 -0.21
N LEU A 16 3.21 25.88 -0.69
CA LEU A 16 1.96 25.38 -1.27
C LEU A 16 2.23 24.52 -2.51
N PHE A 17 3.16 24.95 -3.37
CA PHE A 17 3.56 24.21 -4.56
C PHE A 17 4.28 22.90 -4.19
N ALA A 18 5.19 22.92 -3.22
CA ALA A 18 5.86 21.73 -2.72
C ALA A 18 4.86 20.72 -2.12
N LEU A 19 3.89 21.20 -1.34
CA LEU A 19 2.80 20.37 -0.81
C LEU A 19 1.97 19.76 -1.94
N MET A 20 1.65 20.52 -2.97
CA MET A 20 0.89 20.04 -4.13
C MET A 20 1.64 18.94 -4.88
N VAL A 21 2.94 19.11 -5.12
CA VAL A 21 3.80 18.09 -5.75
C VAL A 21 3.88 16.83 -4.87
N PHE A 22 4.03 16.99 -3.56
CA PHE A 22 4.05 15.87 -2.63
C PHE A 22 2.74 15.07 -2.64
N LEU A 23 1.59 15.75 -2.58
CA LEU A 23 0.28 15.09 -2.67
C LEU A 23 0.07 14.41 -4.02
N ALA A 24 0.47 15.04 -5.12
CA ALA A 24 0.42 14.42 -6.45
C ALA A 24 1.26 13.13 -6.50
N PHE A 25 2.47 13.15 -5.94
CA PHE A 25 3.32 11.96 -5.83
C PHE A 25 2.65 10.83 -5.02
N VAL A 26 2.03 11.15 -3.88
CA VAL A 26 1.29 10.18 -3.06
C VAL A 26 0.12 9.56 -3.84
N VAL A 27 -0.67 10.38 -4.54
CA VAL A 27 -1.82 9.92 -5.32
C VAL A 27 -1.38 9.03 -6.49
N ILE A 28 -0.33 9.42 -7.22
CA ILE A 28 0.21 8.61 -8.32
C ILE A 28 0.72 7.27 -7.78
N SER A 29 1.45 7.28 -6.66
CA SER A 29 1.97 6.06 -6.02
C SER A 29 0.85 5.12 -5.54
N SER A 30 -0.21 5.67 -4.94
CA SER A 30 -1.40 4.92 -4.53
C SER A 30 -2.15 4.32 -5.74
N LYS A 31 -2.37 5.09 -6.80
CA LYS A 31 -3.03 4.59 -8.02
C LYS A 31 -2.22 3.51 -8.73
N ALA A 32 -0.90 3.68 -8.82
CA ALA A 32 -0.01 2.69 -9.42
C ALA A 32 0.00 1.35 -8.65
N SER A 33 -0.40 1.37 -7.38
CA SER A 33 -0.39 0.21 -6.49
C SER A 33 -1.79 -0.40 -6.27
N GLY A 34 -2.76 -0.06 -7.11
CA GLY A 34 -4.12 -0.61 -7.02
C GLY A 34 -5.01 0.05 -5.96
N GLY A 35 -4.67 1.26 -5.52
CA GLY A 35 -5.45 2.07 -4.59
C GLY A 35 -4.89 2.15 -3.17
N ASP A 36 -3.92 1.31 -2.81
CA ASP A 36 -3.26 1.36 -1.51
C ASP A 36 -1.92 2.09 -1.62
N PRO A 37 -1.61 3.05 -0.73
CA PRO A 37 -0.30 3.69 -0.72
C PRO A 37 0.79 2.65 -0.46
N THR A 38 1.65 2.42 -1.44
CA THR A 38 2.88 1.64 -1.24
C THR A 38 3.95 2.53 -0.66
N VAL A 39 4.59 2.06 0.39
CA VAL A 39 5.74 2.73 0.99
C VAL A 39 6.92 1.78 0.82
N MET A 40 7.97 2.24 0.13
CA MET A 40 9.17 1.45 -0.17
C MET A 40 8.89 0.11 -0.88
N GLY A 41 7.85 0.06 -1.71
CA GLY A 41 7.47 -1.17 -2.43
C GLY A 41 6.59 -2.12 -1.64
N TYR A 42 6.33 -1.89 -0.35
CA TYR A 42 5.42 -2.70 0.47
C TYR A 42 4.05 -2.01 0.65
N GLN A 43 3.00 -2.81 0.78
CA GLN A 43 1.66 -2.38 1.16
C GLN A 43 1.42 -2.69 2.62
N PHE A 44 1.07 -1.67 3.42
CA PHE A 44 0.76 -1.86 4.83
C PHE A 44 -0.75 -2.01 5.02
N LYS A 45 -1.17 -3.06 5.73
CA LYS A 45 -2.60 -3.32 6.03
C LYS A 45 -2.78 -3.76 7.47
N SER A 46 -3.95 -3.44 8.03
CA SER A 46 -4.36 -3.95 9.34
C SER A 46 -5.11 -5.28 9.20
N VAL A 47 -4.91 -6.16 10.17
CA VAL A 47 -5.59 -7.46 10.26
C VAL A 47 -6.93 -7.25 10.96
N LEU A 48 -8.03 -7.44 10.23
CA LEU A 48 -9.39 -7.20 10.73
C LEU A 48 -10.04 -8.43 11.37
N SER A 49 -9.52 -9.63 11.12
CA SER A 49 -10.11 -10.90 11.59
C SER A 49 -9.05 -11.87 12.11
N GLY A 50 -9.42 -12.67 13.11
CA GLY A 50 -8.56 -13.69 13.71
C GLY A 50 -8.45 -15.01 12.92
N SER A 51 -8.77 -15.06 11.63
CA SER A 51 -8.70 -16.30 10.82
C SER A 51 -7.28 -16.87 10.68
N MET A 52 -6.27 -16.03 10.89
CA MET A 52 -4.86 -16.37 10.81
C MET A 52 -4.20 -16.48 12.20
N GLU A 53 -4.97 -16.49 13.28
CA GLU A 53 -4.42 -16.70 14.63
C GLU A 53 -3.89 -18.13 14.77
N PRO A 54 -2.73 -18.33 15.43
CA PRO A 54 -1.92 -17.34 16.17
C PRO A 54 -0.86 -16.61 15.32
N THR A 55 -0.75 -16.88 14.00
CA THR A 55 0.30 -16.30 13.14
C THR A 55 0.15 -14.79 13.01
N PHE A 56 -1.08 -14.32 12.79
CA PHE A 56 -1.41 -12.89 12.78
C PHE A 56 -2.55 -12.63 13.74
N LEU A 57 -2.29 -11.79 14.74
CA LEU A 57 -3.29 -11.38 15.71
C LEU A 57 -4.19 -10.29 15.13
N THR A 58 -5.46 -10.32 15.51
CA THR A 58 -6.41 -9.24 15.18
C THR A 58 -5.88 -7.88 15.67
N GLY A 59 -5.92 -6.87 14.80
CA GLY A 59 -5.39 -5.54 15.09
C GLY A 59 -3.90 -5.33 14.75
N SER A 60 -3.18 -6.38 14.35
CA SER A 60 -1.78 -6.26 13.90
C SER A 60 -1.68 -5.52 12.57
N ILE A 61 -0.52 -4.89 12.31
CA ILE A 61 -0.18 -4.31 11.01
C ILE A 61 0.77 -5.29 10.29
N ILE A 62 0.45 -5.64 9.06
CA ILE A 62 1.28 -6.48 8.19
C ILE A 62 1.82 -5.68 7.00
N ALA A 63 3.04 -5.99 6.61
CA ALA A 63 3.66 -5.50 5.38
C ALA A 63 3.54 -6.57 4.30
N ILE A 64 3.01 -6.20 3.14
CA ILE A 64 2.74 -7.10 2.02
C ILE A 64 3.64 -6.68 0.87
N GLU A 65 4.39 -7.61 0.31
CA GLU A 65 5.17 -7.39 -0.89
C GLU A 65 4.29 -7.68 -2.12
N PRO A 66 3.95 -6.68 -2.94
CA PRO A 66 3.20 -6.88 -4.16
C PRO A 66 4.08 -7.63 -5.15
N ASN A 67 3.73 -8.90 -5.39
CA ASN A 67 4.45 -9.74 -6.34
C ASN A 67 4.15 -9.25 -7.78
N LYS A 68 5.13 -8.63 -8.44
CA LYS A 68 4.99 -8.09 -9.80
C LYS A 68 5.36 -9.10 -10.89
N ASP A 69 6.17 -10.10 -10.54
CA ASP A 69 6.86 -10.95 -11.52
C ASP A 69 6.23 -12.34 -11.71
N GLY A 70 4.97 -12.52 -11.29
CA GLY A 70 4.27 -13.80 -11.48
C GLY A 70 4.97 -14.98 -10.80
N SER A 71 5.68 -14.71 -9.70
CA SER A 71 6.39 -15.74 -8.94
C SER A 71 5.44 -16.88 -8.62
N LYS A 72 5.87 -18.11 -8.90
CA LYS A 72 5.10 -19.30 -8.54
C LYS A 72 5.02 -19.36 -7.01
N TYR A 73 3.84 -19.06 -6.48
CA TYR A 73 3.54 -19.27 -5.08
C TYR A 73 3.70 -20.74 -4.71
N GLN A 74 4.20 -21.00 -3.52
CA GLN A 74 4.47 -22.34 -3.02
C GLN A 74 3.52 -22.70 -1.88
N LYS A 75 3.42 -24.01 -1.62
CA LYS A 75 2.69 -24.50 -0.44
C LYS A 75 3.37 -23.96 0.82
N GLY A 76 2.57 -23.33 1.69
CA GLY A 76 3.04 -22.72 2.93
C GLY A 76 3.11 -21.20 2.87
N ASP A 77 3.12 -20.60 1.68
CA ASP A 77 3.16 -19.14 1.52
C ASP A 77 1.88 -18.51 2.04
N VAL A 78 2.02 -17.33 2.65
CA VAL A 78 0.90 -16.52 3.09
C VAL A 78 0.70 -15.40 2.10
N ILE A 79 -0.45 -15.41 1.43
CA ILE A 79 -0.76 -14.46 0.36
C ILE A 79 -1.96 -13.62 0.73
N THR A 80 -1.95 -12.38 0.27
CA THR A 80 -3.10 -11.49 0.32
C THR A 80 -3.64 -11.29 -1.08
N PHE A 81 -4.91 -11.57 -1.30
CA PHE A 81 -5.57 -11.39 -2.60
C PHE A 81 -6.91 -10.68 -2.45
N LYS A 82 -7.38 -10.11 -3.56
CA LYS A 82 -8.67 -9.45 -3.64
C LYS A 82 -9.70 -10.43 -4.20
N GLU A 83 -10.77 -10.67 -3.45
CA GLU A 83 -11.91 -11.47 -3.90
C GLU A 83 -12.81 -10.63 -4.83
N LYS A 84 -13.72 -11.31 -5.55
CA LYS A 84 -14.67 -10.67 -6.49
C LYS A 84 -15.47 -9.51 -5.87
N ASP A 85 -15.75 -9.59 -4.57
CA ASP A 85 -16.50 -8.55 -3.84
C ASP A 85 -15.60 -7.43 -3.28
N GLN A 86 -14.43 -7.20 -3.88
CA GLN A 86 -13.41 -6.24 -3.41
C GLN A 86 -12.85 -6.51 -2.00
N LYS A 87 -13.26 -7.60 -1.35
CA LYS A 87 -12.77 -8.01 -0.05
C LYS A 87 -11.30 -8.44 -0.13
N ILE A 88 -10.49 -7.93 0.77
CA ILE A 88 -9.07 -8.27 0.88
C ILE A 88 -8.94 -9.41 1.89
N ILE A 89 -8.38 -10.54 1.47
CA ILE A 89 -8.29 -11.75 2.27
C ILE A 89 -6.84 -12.22 2.29
N THR A 90 -6.37 -12.59 3.47
CA THR A 90 -5.03 -13.16 3.68
C THR A 90 -5.16 -14.61 4.14
N HIS A 91 -4.63 -15.55 3.37
CA HIS A 91 -4.64 -16.99 3.69
C HIS A 91 -3.30 -17.66 3.41
N ARG A 92 -3.09 -18.84 4.01
CA ARG A 92 -1.96 -19.71 3.73
C ARG A 92 -2.28 -20.71 2.62
N ILE A 93 -1.39 -20.85 1.64
CA ILE A 93 -1.53 -21.81 0.55
C ILE A 93 -1.32 -23.22 1.11
N ILE A 94 -2.35 -24.06 1.04
CA ILE A 94 -2.27 -25.47 1.47
C ILE A 94 -1.88 -26.44 0.35
N GLY A 95 -1.96 -25.99 -0.91
CA GLY A 95 -1.61 -26.77 -2.07
C GLY A 95 -1.67 -25.93 -3.34
N VAL A 96 -0.80 -26.24 -4.28
CA VAL A 96 -0.74 -25.63 -5.62
C VAL A 96 -1.13 -26.71 -6.62
N LYS A 97 -2.09 -26.43 -7.49
CA LYS A 97 -2.45 -27.30 -8.60
C LYS A 97 -1.97 -26.64 -9.88
N ASP A 98 -1.08 -27.30 -10.61
CA ASP A 98 -0.81 -26.95 -11.99
C ASP A 98 -1.98 -27.43 -12.84
N THR A 99 -2.77 -26.49 -13.36
CA THR A 99 -3.72 -26.77 -14.44
C THR A 99 -2.95 -26.71 -15.75
N ASN A 100 -2.63 -27.89 -16.28
CA ASN A 100 -2.09 -28.08 -17.63
C ASN A 100 -3.25 -28.16 -18.63
#